data_AF-A0A5E4KKI4-F1
#
_entry.id   AF-A0A5E4KKI4-F1
#
_cell.length_a   1.000
_cell.length_b   1.000
_cell.length_c   1.000
_cell.angle_alpha   90.00
_cell.angle_beta   90.00
_cell.angle_gamma   90.00
#
_symmetry.space_group_name_H-M   'P 1'
#
loop_
_entity.id
_entity.type
_entity.pdbx_description
1 polymer ?
#
loop_
_entity_poly.entity_id
_entity_poly.type
_entity_poly.pdbx_seq_one_letter_code
_entity_poly.pdbx_strand_id
1 'polypeptide(L)' 'MGTITVNVKDEVEKEFRELVRSTQGTKKGDLGKALTDAMGKWVYEKKQERNAQEALKLLEQKFDFGMRLYKERSELYER' A
#
# COMPACT_ATOMS: atom_id res chain seq x y z
N MET A 1 1.76 21.33 -6.99
CA MET A 1 0.62 20.97 -6.13
C MET A 1 -0.63 21.00 -7.00
N GLY A 2 -1.36 19.89 -7.09
CA GLY A 2 -2.69 19.87 -7.69
C GLY A 2 -3.74 20.21 -6.65
N THR A 3 -4.80 20.91 -7.05
CA THR A 3 -5.96 21.18 -6.19
C THR A 3 -7.07 20.23 -6.56
N ILE A 4 -7.66 19.57 -5.56
CA ILE A 4 -8.82 18.71 -5.73
C ILE A 4 -9.94 19.28 -4.87
N THR A 5 -11.11 19.49 -5.47
CA THR A 5 -12.33 19.84 -4.77
C THR A 5 -13.18 18.59 -4.64
N VAL A 6 -13.46 18.17 -3.40
CA VAL A 6 -14.28 16.98 -3.11
C VAL A 6 -15.39 17.35 -2.13
N ASN A 7 -16.56 16.76 -2.33
CA ASN A 7 -17.63 16.79 -1.35
C ASN A 7 -17.50 15.55 -0.46
N VAL A 8 -17.40 15.77 0.84
CA VAL A 8 -17.30 14.71 1.85
C VAL A 8 -18.43 14.91 2.84
N LYS A 9 -18.90 13.83 3.47
CA LYS A 9 -19.90 13.94 4.54
C LYS A 9 -19.35 14.78 5.69
N ASP A 10 -20.18 15.65 6.25
CA ASP A 10 -19.80 16.55 7.33
C ASP A 10 -19.23 15.82 8.55
N GLU A 11 -19.77 14.64 8.88
CA GLU A 11 -19.29 13.81 9.99
C GLU A 11 -17.83 13.39 9.78
N VAL A 12 -17.51 12.92 8.57
CA VAL A 12 -16.15 12.48 8.19
C VAL A 12 -15.18 13.66 8.19
N GLU A 13 -15.61 14.82 7.70
CA GLU A 13 -14.81 16.04 7.70
C GLU A 13 -14.45 16.49 9.12
N LYS A 14 -15.45 16.49 10.01
CA LYS A 14 -15.26 16.86 11.43
C LYS A 14 -14.30 15.92 12.13
N GLU A 15 -14.54 14.61 12.04
CA GLU A 15 -13.67 13.60 12.66
C GLU A 15 -12.24 13.70 12.13
N PHE A 16 -12.07 13.85 10.82
CA PHE A 16 -10.75 14.02 10.21
C PHE A 16 -10.05 15.28 10.72
N ARG A 17 -10.76 16.40 10.79
CA ARG A 17 -10.21 17.67 11.28
C ARG A 17 -9.81 17.58 12.75
N GLU A 18 -10.59 16.90 13.59
CA GLU A 18 -10.26 16.66 15.00
C GLU A 18 -9.01 15.77 15.15
N LEU A 19 -8.91 14.71 14.35
CA LEU A 19 -7.75 13.82 14.32
C LEU A 19 -6.47 14.56 13.90
N VAL A 20 -6.55 15.43 12.89
CA VAL A 20 -5.40 16.23 12.46
C VAL A 20 -4.97 17.19 13.56
N ARG A 21 -5.93 17.82 14.24
CA ARG A 21 -5.66 18.74 15.36
C ARG A 21 -4.96 18.05 16.52
N SER A 22 -5.32 16.81 16.83
CA SER A 22 -4.70 16.06 17.93
C SER A 22 -3.33 15.49 17.58
N THR A 23 -3.08 15.16 16.31
CA THR A 23 -1.85 14.48 15.88
C THR A 23 -0.77 15.44 15.36
N GLN A 24 -1.14 16.41 14.53
CA GLN A 24 -0.19 17.31 13.85
C GLN A 24 -0.25 18.76 14.35
N GLY A 25 -1.31 19.11 15.10
CA GLY A 25 -1.51 20.46 15.64
C GLY A 25 -2.49 21.30 14.81
N THR A 26 -2.47 22.61 15.03
CA THR A 26 -3.47 23.57 14.52
C THR A 26 -2.89 24.59 13.53
N LYS A 27 -1.73 24.33 12.94
CA LYS A 27 -1.08 25.30 12.04
C LYS A 27 -1.73 25.28 10.65
N LYS A 28 -1.66 26.43 9.98
CA LYS A 28 -2.14 26.59 8.61
C LYS A 28 -1.31 25.70 7.69
N GLY A 29 -1.95 24.68 7.11
CA GLY A 29 -1.31 23.72 6.20
C GLY A 29 -1.36 22.27 6.68
N ASP A 30 -1.59 22.03 7.98
CA ASP A 30 -1.58 20.69 8.57
C ASP A 30 -2.69 19.80 7.99
N LEU A 31 -3.87 20.37 7.72
CA LEU A 31 -4.98 19.64 7.10
C LEU A 31 -4.64 19.17 5.67
N GLY A 32 -3.99 20.01 4.88
CA GLY A 32 -3.59 19.65 3.51
C GLY A 32 -2.47 18.61 3.50
N LYS A 33 -1.54 18.71 4.45
CA LYS A 33 -0.49 17.70 4.65
C LYS A 33 -1.08 16.35 5.07
N ALA A 34 -1.95 16.34 6.07
CA ALA A 34 -2.61 15.12 6.52
C ALA A 34 -3.48 14.50 5.41
N LEU A 35 -4.17 15.30 4.60
CA LEU A 35 -4.92 14.80 3.45
C LEU A 35 -4.00 14.13 2.42
N THR A 36 -2.85 14.76 2.14
CA THR A 36 -1.84 14.20 1.22
C THR A 36 -1.30 12.88 1.75
N ASP A 37 -0.97 12.82 3.05
CA ASP A 37 -0.46 11.61 3.71
C ASP A 37 -1.51 10.49 3.69
N ALA A 38 -2.77 10.81 3.99
CA ALA A 38 -3.88 9.85 3.96
C ALA A 38 -4.12 9.29 2.56
N MET A 39 -4.13 10.15 1.53
CA MET A 39 -4.25 9.73 0.13
C MET A 39 -3.06 8.85 -0.30
N GLY A 40 -1.85 9.23 0.08
CA GLY A 40 -0.64 8.45 -0.21
C GLY A 40 -0.68 7.05 0.42
N LYS A 41 -1.10 6.97 1.68
CA LYS A 41 -1.27 5.70 2.40
C LYS A 41 -2.32 4.81 1.73
N TRP A 42 -3.48 5.37 1.39
CA TRP A 42 -4.54 4.62 0.71
C TRP A 42 -4.09 4.05 -0.64
N VAL A 43 -3.39 4.85 -1.45
CA VAL A 43 -2.84 4.40 -2.74
C VAL A 43 -1.83 3.26 -2.53
N TYR A 44 -0.96 3.38 -1.53
CA TYR A 44 0.00 2.33 -1.21
C TYR A 44 -0.70 1.03 -0.81
N GLU A 45 -1.65 1.08 0.12
CA GLU A 45 -2.41 -0.09 0.59
C GLU A 45 -3.13 -0.79 -0.57
N LYS A 46 -3.80 -0.04 -1.45
CA LYS A 46 -4.49 -0.62 -2.61
C LYS A 46 -3.53 -1.25 -3.62
N LYS A 47 -2.33 -0.70 -3.79
CA LYS A 47 -1.29 -1.34 -4.61
C LYS A 47 -0.81 -2.64 -3.99
N GLN A 48 -0.59 -2.66 -2.67
CA GLN A 48 -0.16 -3.88 -1.98
C GLN A 48 -1.22 -4.98 -2.03
N GLU A 49 -2.49 -4.62 -1.83
CA GLU A 49 -3.62 -5.55 -1.95
C GLU A 49 -3.65 -6.20 -3.35
N ARG A 50 -3.54 -5.39 -4.41
CA ARG A 50 -3.47 -5.90 -5.79
C ARG A 50 -2.27 -6.82 -6.01
N ASN A 51 -1.09 -6.42 -5.58
CA ASN A 51 0.13 -7.23 -5.74
C ASN A 51 0.01 -8.57 -5.01
N ALA A 52 -0.58 -8.58 -3.80
CA ALA A 52 -0.81 -9.79 -3.02
C ALA A 52 -1.79 -10.73 -3.74
N GLN A 53 -2.88 -10.20 -4.29
CA GLN A 53 -3.83 -10.97 -5.09
C GLN A 53 -3.19 -11.56 -6.36
N GLU A 54 -2.33 -10.79 -7.04
CA GLU A 54 -1.59 -11.28 -8.21
C GLU A 54 -0.61 -12.40 -7.83
N ALA A 55 0.13 -12.24 -6.73
CA ALA A 55 1.04 -13.27 -6.23
C ALA A 55 0.30 -14.56 -5.85
N LEU A 56 -0.87 -14.45 -5.19
CA LEU A 56 -1.71 -15.60 -4.86
C LEU A 56 -2.19 -16.32 -6.13
N LYS A 57 -2.64 -15.59 -7.15
CA LYS A 57 -3.02 -16.19 -8.44
C LYS A 57 -1.86 -16.93 -9.12
N LEU A 58 -0.64 -16.38 -9.06
CA LEU A 58 0.54 -17.04 -9.59
C LEU A 58 0.91 -18.31 -8.81
N LEU A 59 0.64 -18.35 -7.50
CA LEU A 59 0.81 -19.57 -6.70
C LEU A 59 -0.25 -20.63 -7.01
N GLU A 60 -1.49 -20.22 -7.24
CA GLU A 60 -2.59 -21.10 -7.63
C GLU A 60 -2.39 -21.71 -9.02
N GLN A 61 -1.80 -20.94 -9.94
CA GLN A 61 -1.29 -21.46 -11.20
C GLN A 61 -0.11 -22.36 -10.86
N LYS A 62 -0.35 -23.68 -10.78
CA LYS A 62 0.68 -24.69 -10.56
C LYS A 62 1.85 -24.43 -11.51
N PHE A 63 2.90 -23.80 -10.98
CA PHE A 63 4.08 -23.47 -11.75
C PHE A 63 4.89 -24.75 -11.90
N ASP A 64 4.98 -25.26 -13.12
CA ASP A 64 5.83 -26.40 -13.43
C ASP A 64 7.28 -25.93 -13.41
N PHE A 65 7.98 -26.21 -12.31
CA PHE A 65 9.41 -25.91 -12.17
C PHE A 65 10.29 -26.82 -13.03
N GLY A 66 9.69 -27.71 -13.84
CA GLY A 66 10.39 -28.71 -14.61
C GLY A 66 10.98 -29.81 -13.72
N MET A 67 11.82 -30.65 -14.32
CA MET A 67 12.51 -31.71 -13.57
C MET A 67 13.54 -31.10 -12.61
N ARG A 68 13.58 -31.60 -11.37
CA ARG A 68 14.58 -31.21 -10.38
C ARG A 68 15.98 -31.58 -10.89
N LEU A 69 16.76 -30.58 -11.29
CA LEU A 69 18.10 -30.74 -11.84
C LEU A 69 19.13 -31.23 -10.81
N TYR A 70 18.91 -30.90 -9.54
CA TYR A 70 19.83 -31.21 -8.44
C TYR A 70 19.06 -31.68 -7.21
N LYS A 71 19.49 -32.80 -6.62
CA LYS A 71 18.94 -33.31 -5.36
C LYS A 71 19.60 -32.65 -4.15
N GLU A 72 20.90 -32.45 -4.19
CA GLU A 72 21.68 -31.92 -3.07
C GLU A 72 22.29 -30.56 -3.39
N ARG A 73 22.43 -29.71 -2.37
CA ARG A 73 22.98 -28.35 -2.51
C ARG A 73 24.47 -28.36 -2.92
N SER A 74 25.19 -29.42 -2.58
CA SER A 74 26.58 -29.68 -2.97
C SER A 74 26.75 -29.73 -4.49
N GLU A 75 25.79 -30.30 -5.21
CA GLU A 75 25.80 -30.46 -6.68
C GLU A 75 25.74 -29.11 -7.42
N LEU A 76 25.39 -28.02 -6.73
CA LEU A 76 25.25 -26.68 -7.32
C LEU A 76 26.59 -25.92 -7.48
N TYR A 77 27.62 -26.34 -6.73
CA TYR A 77 28.88 -25.60 -6.60
C TYR A 77 30.09 -26.36 -7.15
N GLU A 78 29.91 -27.57 -7.69
CA GLU A 78 30.97 -28.31 -8.38
C GLU A 78 31.20 -27.73 -9.78
N ARG A 79 32.03 -26.68 -9.85
CA ARG A 79 32.69 -26.20 -11.07
C ARG A 79 34.19 -26.12 -10.87
#